data_AF-A0A9X9WDQ2-F1
#
_entry.id   AF-A0A9X9WDQ2-F1
#
_cell.length_a   1.000
_cell.length_b   1.000
_cell.length_c   1.000
_cell.angle_alpha   90.00
_cell.angle_beta   90.00
_cell.angle_gamma   90.00
#
_symmetry.space_group_name_H-M   'P 1'
#
loop_
_entity.id
_entity.type
_entity.pdbx_description
1 polymer ?
#
loop_
_entity_poly.entity_id
_entity_poly.type
_entity_poly.pdbx_seq_one_letter_code
_entity_poly.pdbx_strand_id
1 'polypeptide(L)'
;MSRCRAWPVGSRPSNHPRGRAAVRIWGVYAAAAAAEIGGCFAVWAVLRLGRSAWWLAAAVVLLLLFAWLLTRVDTEAAGRAFAAYGGVYIAASLAWMWGVEGLRPDLWDLAGAALCLAGAAVILLAPRGA
;
A
#
# COMPACT_ATOMS: atom_id res chain seq x y z
N MET A 1 4.69 29.89 34.23
CA MET A 1 4.73 30.91 33.16
C MET A 1 5.76 30.47 32.12
N SER A 2 5.37 29.55 31.23
CA SER A 2 6.23 28.89 30.25
C SER A 2 5.55 29.03 28.89
N ARG A 3 6.16 29.82 28.01
CA ARG A 3 5.54 30.40 26.83
C ARG A 3 5.08 29.33 25.83
N CYS A 4 3.79 29.41 25.51
CA CYS A 4 3.18 28.96 24.26
C CYS A 4 4.03 29.47 23.08
N ARG A 5 4.76 28.57 22.40
CA ARG A 5 5.34 28.88 21.09
C ARG A 5 4.24 28.67 20.06
N ALA A 6 3.58 29.77 19.73
CA ALA A 6 2.70 29.89 18.59
C ALA A 6 3.42 29.39 17.33
N TRP A 7 2.89 28.34 16.73
CA TRP A 7 3.26 27.90 15.40
C TRP A 7 2.82 29.00 14.41
N PRO A 8 3.72 29.61 13.63
CA PRO A 8 3.29 30.50 12.57
C PRO A 8 2.72 29.61 11.47
N VAL A 9 1.38 29.59 11.37
CA VAL A 9 0.65 29.08 10.21
C VAL A 9 0.96 30.02 9.04
N GLY A 10 2.16 29.88 8.47
CA GLY A 10 2.53 30.44 7.20
C GLY A 10 1.78 29.67 6.12
N SER A 11 0.70 30.28 5.63
CA SER A 11 0.04 29.92 4.39
C SER A 11 1.05 29.99 3.25
N ARG A 12 1.79 28.89 3.02
CA ARG A 12 2.54 28.71 1.78
C ARG A 12 1.52 28.47 0.66
N PRO A 13 1.40 29.35 -0.35
CA PRO A 13 0.71 28.97 -1.57
C PRO A 13 1.58 27.94 -2.27
N SER A 14 1.30 26.65 -2.05
CA SER A 14 1.95 25.56 -2.76
C SER A 14 1.40 25.53 -4.19
N ASN A 15 1.95 26.39 -5.04
CA ASN A 15 1.88 26.27 -6.48
C ASN A 15 2.81 25.10 -6.91
N HIS A 16 2.55 23.91 -6.36
CA HIS A 16 3.09 22.67 -6.88
C HIS A 16 2.13 22.18 -7.97
N PRO A 17 2.62 21.70 -9.11
CA PRO A 17 1.80 20.95 -10.05
C PRO A 17 1.29 19.70 -9.34
N ARG A 18 0.16 19.81 -8.62
CA ARG A 18 -0.41 18.79 -7.74
C ARG A 18 -0.59 17.45 -8.46
N GLY A 19 -0.79 17.51 -9.78
CA GLY A 19 -0.90 16.33 -10.64
C GLY A 19 0.37 15.46 -10.69
N ARG A 20 1.57 16.04 -10.77
CA ARG A 20 2.82 15.24 -10.94
C ARG A 20 3.29 14.59 -9.65
N ALA A 21 3.08 15.25 -8.51
CA ALA A 21 3.43 14.70 -7.20
C ALA A 21 2.49 13.55 -6.78
N ALA A 22 1.18 13.72 -7.02
CA ALA A 22 0.19 12.68 -6.72
C ALA A 22 0.44 11.41 -7.55
N VAL A 23 0.60 11.52 -8.88
CA VAL A 23 0.89 10.38 -9.76
C VAL A 23 2.14 9.62 -9.32
N ARG A 24 3.17 10.34 -8.85
CA ARG A 24 4.42 9.73 -8.38
C ARG A 24 4.23 8.95 -7.07
N ILE A 25 3.39 9.42 -6.15
CA ILE A 25 3.06 8.72 -4.89
C ILE A 25 2.22 7.46 -5.18
N TRP A 26 1.21 7.56 -6.05
CA TRP A 26 0.42 6.40 -6.47
C TRP A 26 1.28 5.34 -7.16
N GLY A 27 2.26 5.74 -7.98
CA GLY A 27 3.24 4.83 -8.58
C GLY A 27 4.11 4.11 -7.55
N VAL A 28 4.51 4.79 -6.48
CA VAL A 28 5.26 4.17 -5.36
C VAL A 28 4.38 3.14 -4.64
N TYR A 29 3.10 3.45 -4.38
CA TYR A 29 2.18 2.50 -3.78
C TYR A 29 1.95 1.25 -4.64
N ALA A 30 1.76 1.43 -5.95
CA ALA A 30 1.58 0.32 -6.88
C ALA A 30 2.84 -0.56 -6.95
N ALA A 31 4.02 0.05 -7.00
CA ALA A 31 5.29 -0.67 -6.98
C ALA A 31 5.52 -1.41 -5.65
N ALA A 32 5.14 -0.80 -4.53
CA ALA A 32 5.21 -1.43 -3.21
C ALA A 32 4.32 -2.68 -3.14
N ALA A 33 3.07 -2.56 -3.59
CA ALA A 33 2.13 -3.68 -3.63
C ALA A 33 2.59 -4.81 -4.56
N ALA A 34 3.13 -4.47 -5.74
CA ALA A 34 3.68 -5.46 -6.66
C ALA A 34 4.91 -6.18 -6.07
N ALA A 35 5.79 -5.44 -5.38
CA ALA A 35 6.95 -6.03 -4.71
C ALA A 35 6.53 -6.95 -3.57
N GLU A 36 5.57 -6.54 -2.74
CA GLU A 36 5.07 -7.37 -1.64
C GLU A 36 4.42 -8.66 -2.15
N ILE A 37 3.48 -8.56 -3.10
CA ILE A 37 2.78 -9.73 -3.65
C ILE A 37 3.75 -10.64 -4.39
N GLY A 38 4.66 -10.08 -5.19
CA GLY A 38 5.70 -10.85 -5.88
C GLY A 38 6.65 -11.54 -4.90
N GLY A 39 7.01 -10.89 -3.80
CA GLY A 39 7.84 -11.45 -2.74
C GLY A 39 7.14 -12.62 -2.02
N CYS A 40 5.89 -12.42 -1.61
CA CYS A 40 5.06 -13.47 -1.01
C CYS A 40 4.85 -14.65 -1.95
N PHE A 41 4.57 -14.39 -3.23
CA PHE A 41 4.43 -15.43 -4.25
C PHE A 41 5.72 -16.21 -4.47
N ALA A 42 6.89 -15.55 -4.45
CA ALA A 42 8.17 -16.22 -4.58
C ALA A 42 8.45 -17.18 -3.41
N VAL A 43 8.07 -16.83 -2.17
CA VAL A 43 8.12 -17.76 -1.02
C VAL A 43 7.17 -18.94 -1.25
N TRP A 44 5.93 -18.66 -1.65
CA TRP A 44 4.94 -19.71 -1.92
C TRP A 44 5.41 -20.66 -3.03
N ALA A 45 6.06 -20.15 -4.07
CA ALA A 45 6.54 -20.95 -5.19
C ALA A 45 7.72 -21.87 -4.80
N VAL A 46 8.52 -21.52 -3.80
CA VAL A 46 9.54 -22.44 -3.25
C VAL A 46 8.89 -23.51 -2.39
N LEU A 47 8.01 -23.12 -1.47
CA LEU A 47 7.42 -24.03 -0.48
C LEU A 47 6.37 -24.97 -1.07
N ARG A 48 5.59 -24.51 -2.06
CA ARG A 48 4.46 -25.27 -2.64
C ARG A 48 4.75 -25.81 -4.04
N LEU A 49 5.56 -25.13 -4.85
CA LEU A 49 5.88 -25.56 -6.22
C LEU A 49 7.27 -26.21 -6.33
N GLY A 50 8.04 -26.27 -5.25
CA GLY A 50 9.38 -26.85 -5.26
C GLY A 50 10.39 -26.10 -6.13
N ARG A 51 10.16 -24.80 -6.40
CA ARG A 51 11.14 -23.96 -7.13
C ARG A 51 12.43 -23.82 -6.32
N SER A 52 13.52 -23.51 -7.01
CA SER A 52 14.85 -23.41 -6.40
C SER A 52 14.91 -22.36 -5.28
N ALA A 53 15.75 -22.62 -4.27
CA ALA A 53 15.94 -21.73 -3.12
C ALA A 53 16.38 -20.30 -3.49
N TRP A 54 16.88 -20.07 -4.70
CA TRP A 54 17.17 -18.73 -5.23
C TRP A 54 15.95 -17.81 -5.27
N TRP A 55 14.74 -18.36 -5.37
CA TRP A 55 13.50 -17.59 -5.29
C TRP A 55 13.26 -16.99 -3.90
N LEU A 56 13.78 -17.60 -2.82
CA LEU A 56 13.73 -17.01 -1.47
C LEU A 56 14.61 -15.75 -1.38
N ALA A 57 15.79 -15.76 -2.02
CA ALA A 57 16.64 -14.57 -2.05
C ALA A 57 15.93 -13.40 -2.77
N ALA A 58 15.29 -13.68 -3.90
CA ALA A 58 14.47 -12.70 -4.60
C ALA A 58 13.27 -12.22 -3.74
N ALA A 59 12.61 -13.12 -3.02
CA ALA A 59 11.52 -12.79 -2.12
C ALA A 59 11.95 -11.81 -1.02
N VAL A 60 13.09 -12.06 -0.37
CA VAL A 60 13.64 -11.19 0.68
C VAL A 60 13.96 -9.80 0.12
N VAL A 61 14.59 -9.72 -1.05
CA VAL A 61 14.92 -8.44 -1.70
C VAL A 61 13.66 -7.64 -2.01
N LEU A 62 12.60 -8.30 -2.51
CA LEU A 62 11.33 -7.66 -2.81
C LEU A 62 10.61 -7.16 -1.54
N LEU A 63 10.64 -7.93 -0.45
CA LEU A 63 10.07 -7.51 0.84
C LEU A 63 10.82 -6.32 1.45
N LEU A 64 12.16 -6.30 1.36
CA LEU A 64 12.96 -5.17 1.78
C LEU A 64 12.68 -3.92 0.93
N LEU A 65 12.51 -4.11 -0.38
CA LEU A 65 12.13 -3.04 -1.30
C LEU A 65 10.75 -2.47 -0.94
N PHE A 66 9.77 -3.33 -0.65
CA PHE A 66 8.45 -2.94 -0.16
C PHE A 66 8.54 -2.07 1.11
N ALA A 67 9.27 -2.53 2.13
CA ALA A 67 9.44 -1.78 3.37
C ALA A 67 10.07 -0.40 3.12
N TRP A 68 11.08 -0.35 2.24
CA TRP A 68 11.72 0.91 1.84
C TRP A 68 10.77 1.84 1.08
N LEU A 69 9.93 1.33 0.19
CA LEU A 69 8.92 2.13 -0.52
C LEU A 69 7.86 2.68 0.44
N LEU A 70 7.47 1.91 1.48
CA LEU A 70 6.50 2.39 2.45
C LEU A 70 7.03 3.53 3.31
N THR A 71 8.32 3.50 3.68
CA THR A 71 8.96 4.63 4.40
C THR A 71 9.01 5.93 3.60
N ARG A 72 8.84 5.87 2.27
CA ARG A 72 8.76 7.06 1.41
C ARG A 72 7.38 7.73 1.45
N VAL A 73 6.38 7.09 2.06
CA VAL A 73 5.04 7.64 2.20
C VAL A 73 4.97 8.47 3.48
N ASP A 74 5.17 9.78 3.33
CA ASP A 74 4.95 10.75 4.41
C ASP A 74 3.45 10.88 4.71
N THR A 75 3.00 10.33 5.84
CA THR A 75 1.63 10.50 6.35
C THR A 75 1.67 10.83 7.84
N GLU A 76 0.79 11.73 8.29
CA GLU A 76 0.74 12.28 9.66
C GLU A 76 0.57 11.23 10.76
N ALA A 77 0.19 9.99 10.42
CA ALA A 77 0.14 8.85 11.33
C ALA A 77 0.42 7.55 10.57
N ALA A 78 1.50 6.84 10.92
CA ALA A 78 1.91 5.59 10.28
C ALA A 78 0.78 4.53 10.24
N GLY A 79 -0.01 4.43 11.30
CA GLY A 79 -1.15 3.49 11.38
C GLY A 79 -2.24 3.73 10.32
N ARG A 80 -2.45 4.99 9.90
CA ARG A 80 -3.45 5.32 8.86
C ARG A 80 -2.95 4.99 7.46
N ALA A 81 -1.64 5.12 7.21
CA ALA A 81 -1.05 4.65 5.96
C ALA A 81 -1.14 3.13 5.82
N PHE A 82 -0.86 2.37 6.88
CA PHE A 82 -1.03 0.91 6.84
C PHE A 82 -2.48 0.49 6.58
N ALA A 83 -3.46 1.18 7.19
CA ALA A 83 -4.88 0.91 6.94
C ALA A 83 -5.30 1.23 5.49
N ALA A 84 -4.84 2.35 4.92
CA ALA A 84 -5.06 2.69 3.51
C ALA A 84 -4.41 1.67 2.58
N TYR A 85 -3.18 1.29 2.90
CA TYR A 85 -2.38 0.36 2.14
C TYR A 85 -3.02 -1.02 2.05
N GLY A 86 -3.66 -1.49 3.13
CA GLY A 86 -4.40 -2.77 3.12
C GLY A 86 -5.46 -2.85 2.01
N GLY A 87 -6.11 -1.75 1.66
CA GLY A 87 -7.03 -1.70 0.51
C GLY A 87 -6.32 -1.86 -0.84
N VAL A 88 -5.17 -1.20 -1.01
CA VAL A 88 -4.33 -1.33 -2.22
C VAL A 88 -3.81 -2.76 -2.35
N TYR A 89 -3.41 -3.38 -1.24
CA TYR A 89 -2.95 -4.76 -1.20
C TYR A 89 -4.02 -5.74 -1.69
N ILE A 90 -5.28 -5.58 -1.25
CA ILE A 90 -6.39 -6.44 -1.68
C ILE A 90 -6.66 -6.28 -3.17
N ALA A 91 -6.73 -5.03 -3.67
CA ALA A 91 -6.94 -4.78 -5.09
C ALA A 91 -5.80 -5.35 -5.95
N ALA A 92 -4.55 -5.17 -5.52
CA ALA A 92 -3.38 -5.71 -6.20
C ALA A 92 -3.34 -7.24 -6.13
N SER A 93 -3.80 -7.86 -5.04
CA SER A 93 -3.87 -9.32 -4.90
C SER A 93 -4.85 -9.93 -5.89
N LEU A 94 -6.03 -9.31 -6.07
CA LEU A 94 -7.00 -9.74 -7.08
C LEU A 94 -6.48 -9.54 -8.51
N ALA A 95 -5.80 -8.41 -8.78
CA ALA A 95 -5.19 -8.17 -10.08
C ALA A 95 -4.06 -9.17 -10.37
N TRP A 96 -3.28 -9.56 -9.36
CA TRP A 96 -2.22 -10.55 -9.47
C TRP A 96 -2.79 -11.95 -9.72
N MET A 97 -3.81 -12.36 -8.96
CA MET A 97 -4.53 -13.62 -9.18
C MET A 97 -5.07 -13.69 -10.61
N TRP A 98 -5.63 -12.59 -11.12
CA TRP A 98 -6.14 -12.54 -12.49
C TRP A 98 -5.04 -12.60 -13.56
N GLY A 99 -3.95 -11.86 -13.36
CA GLY A 99 -2.90 -11.72 -14.38
C GLY A 99 -1.83 -12.81 -14.38
N VAL A 100 -1.42 -13.29 -13.19
CA VAL A 100 -0.31 -14.24 -13.02
C VAL A 100 -0.81 -15.66 -12.82
N GLU A 101 -1.89 -15.84 -12.06
CA GLU A 101 -2.47 -17.17 -11.81
C GLU A 101 -3.55 -17.53 -12.83
N GLY A 102 -4.05 -16.56 -13.61
CA GLY A 102 -5.08 -16.76 -14.64
C GLY A 102 -6.47 -17.09 -14.07
N LEU A 103 -6.63 -17.01 -12.75
CA LEU A 103 -7.89 -17.24 -12.06
C LEU A 103 -8.73 -15.95 -12.11
N ARG A 104 -9.90 -16.01 -12.73
CA ARG A 104 -10.78 -14.86 -12.80
C ARG A 104 -11.38 -14.60 -11.41
N PRO A 105 -11.31 -13.36 -10.88
CA PRO A 105 -11.92 -13.03 -9.60
C PRO A 105 -13.44 -13.26 -9.69
N ASP A 106 -13.97 -13.99 -8.71
CA ASP A 106 -15.39 -14.28 -8.63
C ASP A 106 -16.16 -13.06 -8.06
N LEU A 107 -17.48 -13.05 -8.20
CA LEU A 107 -18.34 -12.03 -7.59
C LEU A 107 -18.11 -11.95 -6.07
N TRP A 108 -17.82 -13.08 -5.42
CA TRP A 108 -17.52 -13.13 -3.99
C TRP A 108 -16.19 -12.47 -3.64
N ASP A 109 -15.17 -12.61 -4.49
CA ASP A 109 -13.87 -11.94 -4.33
C ASP A 109 -14.02 -10.42 -4.47
N LEU A 110 -14.81 -9.99 -5.46
CA LEU A 110 -15.15 -8.58 -5.68
C LEU A 110 -15.97 -8.00 -4.53
N ALA A 111 -16.94 -8.74 -4.00
CA ALA A 111 -17.74 -8.33 -2.84
C ALA A 111 -16.88 -8.21 -1.58
N GLY A 112 -15.97 -9.18 -1.34
CA GLY A 112 -15.01 -9.13 -0.24
C GLY A 112 -14.06 -7.94 -0.36
N ALA A 113 -13.53 -7.69 -1.56
CA ALA A 113 -12.70 -6.52 -1.80
C ALA A 113 -13.45 -5.20 -1.57
N ALA A 114 -14.70 -5.10 -2.04
CA ALA A 114 -15.54 -3.93 -1.80
C ALA A 114 -15.75 -3.68 -0.30
N LEU A 115 -15.98 -4.74 0.49
CA LEU A 115 -16.15 -4.64 1.94
C LEU A 115 -14.87 -4.17 2.64
N CYS A 116 -13.72 -4.72 2.28
CA CYS A 116 -12.45 -4.30 2.86
C CYS A 116 -12.08 -2.86 2.48
N LEU A 117 -12.33 -2.46 1.22
CA LEU A 117 -12.16 -1.09 0.78
C LEU A 117 -13.09 -0.12 1.52
N ALA A 118 -14.33 -0.52 1.79
CA ALA A 118 -15.25 0.25 2.61
C ALA A 118 -14.73 0.40 4.05
N GLY A 119 -14.19 -0.66 4.66
CA GLY A 119 -13.57 -0.62 5.98
C GLY A 119 -12.34 0.32 6.03
N ALA A 120 -11.47 0.25 5.02
CA ALA A 120 -10.33 1.16 4.89
C ALA A 120 -10.79 2.62 4.71
N ALA A 121 -11.84 2.85 3.91
CA ALA A 121 -12.43 4.16 3.71
C ALA A 121 -13.01 4.72 5.03
N VAL A 122 -13.67 3.89 5.85
CA VAL A 122 -14.14 4.29 7.18
C VAL A 122 -12.96 4.70 8.06
N ILE A 123 -11.88 3.91 8.13
CA ILE A 123 -10.71 4.25 8.97
C ILE A 123 -10.06 5.58 8.53
N LEU A 124 -10.04 5.83 7.22
CA LEU A 124 -9.48 7.06 6.66
C LEU A 124 -10.38 8.27 6.82
N LEU A 125 -11.66 8.14 6.49
CA LEU A 125 -12.62 9.23 6.34
C LEU A 125 -13.51 9.44 7.56
N ALA A 126 -13.50 8.53 8.54
CA ALA A 126 -14.29 8.69 9.77
C ALA A 126 -13.97 10.05 10.42
N PRO A 127 -14.99 10.90 10.62
CA PRO A 127 -14.86 12.16 11.35
C PRO A 127 -14.40 11.82 12.76
N ARG A 128 -13.19 12.25 13.11
CA ARG A 128 -12.72 12.20 14.49
C ARG A 128 -13.28 13.45 15.14
N GLY A 129 -14.45 13.30 15.75
CA GLY A 129 -15.06 14.37 16.55
C GLY A 129 -14.04 14.90 17.55
N ALA A 130 -13.87 16.22 17.53
CA ALA A 130 -13.22 16.97 18.60
C ALA A 130 -14.05 16.89 19.89
#